data_AF-A0A561SJX5-F1
#
_entry.id   AF-A0A561SJX5-F1
#
_cell.length_a   1.000
_cell.length_b   1.000
_cell.length_c   1.000
_cell.angle_alpha   90.00
_cell.angle_beta   90.00
_cell.angle_gamma   90.00
#
_symmetry.space_group_name_H-M   'P 1'
#
loop_
_entity.id
_entity.type
_entity.pdbx_description
1 polymer ?
#
loop_
_entity_poly.entity_id
_entity_poly.type
_entity_poly.pdbx_seq_one_letter_code
_entity_poly.pdbx_strand_id
1 'polypeptide(L)'
;MPVSVEDLRHLTEARCAIETLVLRQAFAHGGVGWESNVLAAHHRLERTPPMAADDPDRVSDEWAAAHGAFHLALLSGCPNPRLLAVAASLRDSAELYRRWSVPLGHENRDVAGEHRAMLEAVLAHDSDAGAAVLAGHIQHTTDVLLEQTATGLGDTARA
;
A
#
# COMPACT_ATOMS: atom_id res chain seq x y z
N MET A 1 6.95 18.66 3.38
CA MET A 1 8.14 18.42 2.54
C MET A 1 7.76 18.72 1.10
N PRO A 2 8.65 19.29 0.27
CA PRO A 2 8.36 19.47 -1.16
C PRO A 2 8.24 18.10 -1.84
N VAL A 3 7.26 17.96 -2.72
CA VAL A 3 7.08 16.73 -3.50
C VAL A 3 8.23 16.57 -4.47
N SER A 4 8.98 15.48 -4.33
CA SER A 4 10.16 15.18 -5.13
C SER A 4 10.44 13.67 -5.18
N VAL A 5 11.22 13.23 -6.17
CA VAL A 5 11.71 11.85 -6.28
C VAL A 5 12.46 11.42 -5.02
N GLU A 6 13.27 12.32 -4.46
CA GLU A 6 14.08 12.03 -3.28
C GLU A 6 13.21 11.88 -2.02
N ASP A 7 12.20 12.75 -1.85
CA ASP A 7 11.23 12.60 -0.76
C ASP A 7 10.44 11.29 -0.87
N LEU A 8 10.03 10.90 -2.08
CA LEU A 8 9.35 9.61 -2.30
C LEU A 8 10.23 8.41 -1.92
N ARG A 9 11.54 8.45 -2.23
CA ARG A 9 12.49 7.39 -1.83
C ARG A 9 12.64 7.31 -0.31
N HIS A 10 12.87 8.43 0.36
CA HIS A 10 12.95 8.46 1.82
C HIS A 10 11.64 8.02 2.50
N LEU A 11 10.50 8.44 1.94
CA LEU A 11 9.19 8.01 2.41
C LEU A 11 9.02 6.49 2.25
N THR A 12 9.45 5.93 1.12
CA THR A 12 9.39 4.49 0.86
C THR A 12 10.26 3.71 1.83
N GLU A 13 11.50 4.15 2.08
CA GLU A 13 12.39 3.55 3.07
C GLU A 13 11.75 3.56 4.47
N ALA A 14 11.23 4.71 4.90
CA ALA A 14 10.56 4.86 6.19
C ALA A 14 9.32 3.95 6.30
N ARG A 15 8.52 3.86 5.23
CA ARG A 15 7.36 2.97 5.17
C ARG A 15 7.76 1.51 5.29
N CYS A 16 8.74 1.05 4.51
CA CYS A 16 9.24 -0.31 4.59
C CYS A 16 9.75 -0.65 5.99
N ALA A 17 10.53 0.24 6.62
CA ALA A 17 11.05 0.00 7.96
C ALA A 17 9.96 -0.03 9.04
N ILE A 18 9.05 0.94 9.02
CA ILE A 18 8.06 1.11 10.09
C ILE A 18 6.86 0.19 9.89
N GLU A 19 6.29 0.09 8.69
CA GLU A 19 5.10 -0.75 8.45
C GLU A 19 5.42 -2.23 8.65
N THR A 20 6.61 -2.72 8.28
CA THR A 20 7.00 -4.12 8.55
C THR A 20 7.24 -4.38 10.03
N LEU A 21 7.84 -3.43 10.77
CA LEU A 21 7.97 -3.53 12.22
C LEU A 21 6.59 -3.62 12.88
N VAL A 22 5.65 -2.77 12.47
CA VAL A 22 4.28 -2.77 13.00
C VAL A 22 3.54 -4.05 12.63
N LEU A 23 3.68 -4.55 11.40
CA LEU A 23 3.10 -5.83 10.99
C LEU A 23 3.65 -6.99 11.83
N ARG A 24 4.96 -7.03 12.11
CA ARG A 24 5.57 -8.05 12.97
C ARG A 24 5.03 -7.99 14.41
N GLN A 25 4.77 -6.79 14.93
CA GLN A 25 4.08 -6.62 16.21
C GLN A 25 2.63 -7.12 16.14
N ALA A 26 1.94 -6.90 15.02
CA ALA A 26 0.60 -7.42 14.80
C ALA A 26 0.57 -8.95 14.76
N PHE A 27 1.57 -9.60 14.15
CA PHE A 27 1.72 -11.06 14.25
C PHE A 27 1.97 -11.52 15.69
N ALA A 28 2.86 -10.86 16.44
CA ALA A 28 3.24 -11.29 17.79
C ALA A 28 2.11 -11.13 18.84
N HIS A 29 1.19 -10.19 18.63
CA HIS A 29 0.19 -9.80 19.63
C HIS A 29 -1.26 -9.87 19.13
N GLY A 30 -1.45 -9.93 17.83
CA GLY A 30 -2.74 -10.19 17.22
C GLY A 30 -3.19 -11.62 17.49
N GLY A 31 -4.49 -11.83 17.39
CA GLY A 31 -5.09 -13.16 17.43
C GLY A 31 -6.18 -13.29 16.38
N VAL A 32 -7.01 -14.33 16.52
CA VAL A 32 -8.07 -14.66 15.55
C VAL A 32 -9.00 -13.47 15.23
N GLY A 33 -9.27 -12.60 16.21
CA GLY A 33 -10.06 -11.38 15.98
C GLY A 33 -9.40 -10.39 15.02
N TRP A 34 -8.07 -10.22 15.08
CA TRP A 34 -7.30 -9.41 14.14
C TRP A 34 -7.24 -10.08 12.76
N GLU A 35 -6.95 -11.39 12.70
CA GLU A 35 -6.93 -12.14 11.44
C GLU A 35 -8.28 -12.06 10.71
N SER A 36 -9.39 -12.18 11.46
CA SER A 36 -10.74 -12.02 10.93
C SER A 36 -10.99 -10.62 10.37
N ASN A 37 -10.46 -9.58 11.03
CA ASN A 37 -10.55 -8.21 10.53
C ASN A 37 -9.75 -8.02 9.23
N VAL A 38 -8.53 -8.59 9.15
CA VAL A 38 -7.72 -8.58 7.93
C VAL A 38 -8.44 -9.28 6.78
N LEU A 39 -9.01 -10.46 7.04
CA LEU A 39 -9.79 -11.23 6.05
C LEU A 39 -10.99 -10.43 5.54
N ALA A 40 -11.77 -9.82 6.44
CA ALA A 40 -12.93 -9.03 6.06
C ALA A 40 -12.54 -7.77 5.25
N ALA A 41 -11.44 -7.10 5.63
CA ALA A 41 -10.95 -5.94 4.91
C ALA A 41 -10.42 -6.31 3.51
N HIS A 42 -9.70 -7.42 3.38
CA HIS A 42 -9.27 -7.96 2.09
C HIS A 42 -10.48 -8.30 1.20
N HIS A 43 -11.46 -9.02 1.75
CA HIS A 43 -12.66 -9.39 0.99
C HIS A 43 -13.39 -8.16 0.45
N ARG A 44 -13.49 -7.10 1.24
CA ARG A 44 -14.06 -5.83 0.78
C ARG A 44 -13.24 -5.24 -0.37
N LEU A 45 -11.92 -5.13 -0.21
CA LEU A 45 -11.02 -4.61 -1.24
C LEU A 45 -11.12 -5.39 -2.56
N GLU A 46 -11.09 -6.72 -2.51
CA GLU A 46 -11.18 -7.58 -3.70
C GLU A 46 -12.52 -7.44 -4.45
N ARG A 47 -13.59 -7.09 -3.73
CA ARG A 47 -14.93 -6.90 -4.29
C ARG A 47 -15.21 -5.47 -4.76
N THR A 48 -14.32 -4.53 -4.48
CA THR A 48 -14.45 -3.14 -4.91
C THR A 48 -13.74 -2.94 -6.26
N PRO A 49 -14.43 -2.41 -7.29
CA PRO A 49 -13.80 -2.13 -8.59
C PRO A 49 -12.68 -1.08 -8.47
N PRO A 50 -11.47 -1.34 -9.01
CA PRO A 50 -10.35 -0.42 -8.87
C PRO A 50 -10.50 0.86 -9.68
N MET A 51 -11.17 0.82 -10.83
CA MET A 51 -11.39 1.98 -11.69
C MET A 51 -12.76 2.59 -11.47
N ALA A 52 -12.84 3.92 -11.62
CA ALA A 52 -14.07 4.67 -11.50
C ALA A 52 -15.02 4.34 -12.67
N ALA A 53 -16.33 4.33 -12.39
CA ALA A 53 -17.33 3.99 -13.42
C ALA A 53 -17.47 5.08 -14.50
N ASP A 54 -17.12 6.32 -14.17
CA ASP A 54 -17.19 7.50 -15.04
C ASP A 54 -15.88 7.78 -15.79
N ASP A 55 -14.77 7.21 -15.35
CA ASP A 55 -13.44 7.38 -15.93
C ASP A 55 -12.60 6.11 -15.71
N PRO A 56 -12.41 5.27 -16.75
CA PRO A 56 -11.70 3.99 -16.65
C PRO A 56 -10.20 4.15 -16.38
N ASP A 57 -9.64 5.35 -16.53
CA ASP A 57 -8.24 5.65 -16.26
C ASP A 57 -8.04 6.22 -14.83
N ARG A 58 -9.12 6.45 -14.09
CA ARG A 58 -9.08 6.98 -12.72
C ARG A 58 -9.34 5.89 -11.70
N VAL A 59 -8.47 5.80 -10.69
CA VAL A 59 -8.73 4.95 -9.51
C VAL A 59 -9.99 5.43 -8.79
N SER A 60 -10.87 4.51 -8.42
CA SER A 60 -12.10 4.84 -7.71
C SER A 60 -11.82 5.24 -6.25
N ASP A 61 -12.53 6.26 -5.75
CA ASP A 61 -12.41 6.69 -4.36
C ASP A 61 -12.79 5.58 -3.38
N GLU A 62 -13.77 4.74 -3.76
CA GLU A 62 -14.20 3.58 -2.99
C GLU A 62 -13.08 2.54 -2.88
N TRP A 63 -12.38 2.24 -3.98
CA TRP A 63 -11.24 1.33 -3.95
C TRP A 63 -10.08 1.91 -3.16
N ALA A 64 -9.76 3.20 -3.32
CA ALA A 64 -8.72 3.85 -2.54
C ALA A 64 -9.00 3.77 -1.03
N ALA A 65 -10.27 3.97 -0.62
CA ALA A 65 -10.71 3.80 0.76
C ALA A 65 -10.60 2.35 1.24
N ALA A 66 -11.04 1.38 0.44
CA ALA A 66 -10.93 -0.05 0.76
C ALA A 66 -9.45 -0.50 0.86
N HIS A 67 -8.59 0.01 -0.01
CA HIS A 67 -7.16 -0.26 -0.03
C HIS A 67 -6.47 0.30 1.22
N GLY A 68 -6.82 1.52 1.62
CA GLY A 68 -6.39 2.10 2.90
C GLY A 68 -6.83 1.28 4.10
N ALA A 69 -8.10 0.87 4.13
CA ALA A 69 -8.65 0.08 5.22
C ALA A 69 -7.99 -1.31 5.34
N PHE A 70 -7.66 -1.96 4.21
CA PHE A 70 -6.96 -3.24 4.21
C PHE A 70 -5.57 -3.13 4.84
N HIS A 71 -4.78 -2.15 4.43
CA HIS A 71 -3.44 -1.95 5.00
C HIS A 71 -3.49 -1.55 6.47
N LEU A 72 -4.46 -0.72 6.87
CA LEU A 72 -4.64 -0.44 8.30
C LEU A 72 -4.99 -1.71 9.10
N ALA A 73 -5.83 -2.60 8.54
CA ALA A 73 -6.18 -3.86 9.17
C ALA A 73 -4.97 -4.79 9.35
N LEU A 74 -4.06 -4.86 8.36
CA LEU A 74 -2.80 -5.61 8.50
C LEU A 74 -2.01 -5.16 9.75
N LEU A 75 -2.00 -3.86 10.02
CA LEU A 75 -1.24 -3.26 11.11
C LEU A 75 -2.00 -3.21 12.45
N SER A 76 -3.32 -3.39 12.46
CA SER A 76 -4.17 -3.11 13.62
C SER A 76 -4.01 -4.09 14.78
N GLY A 77 -3.31 -5.22 14.57
CA GLY A 77 -2.95 -6.15 15.65
C GLY A 77 -1.81 -5.63 16.53
N CYS A 78 -1.09 -4.58 16.11
CA CYS A 78 -0.02 -3.98 16.90
C CYS A 78 -0.58 -3.30 18.16
N PRO A 79 -0.11 -3.66 19.37
CA PRO A 79 -0.64 -3.12 20.60
C PRO A 79 -0.13 -1.70 20.91
N ASN A 80 0.84 -1.19 20.14
CA ASN A 80 1.43 0.12 20.35
C ASN A 80 0.74 1.17 19.45
N PRO A 81 -0.17 2.00 20.01
CA PRO A 81 -0.94 2.95 19.21
C PRO A 81 -0.07 4.06 18.61
N ARG A 82 1.11 4.34 19.17
CA ARG A 82 2.03 5.35 18.62
C ARG A 82 2.70 4.83 17.36
N LEU A 83 3.16 3.58 17.37
CA LEU A 83 3.75 2.96 16.18
C LEU A 83 2.71 2.84 15.06
N LEU A 84 1.48 2.43 15.40
CA LEU A 84 0.38 2.36 14.44
C LEU A 84 0.08 3.74 13.82
N ALA A 85 0.04 4.80 14.64
CA ALA A 85 -0.21 6.16 14.16
C ALA A 85 0.91 6.67 13.22
N VAL A 86 2.17 6.37 13.52
CA VAL A 86 3.31 6.71 12.64
C VAL A 86 3.19 5.98 11.30
N ALA A 87 2.93 4.67 11.32
CA ALA A 87 2.75 3.87 10.11
C ALA A 87 1.60 4.40 9.24
N ALA A 88 0.45 4.70 9.85
CA ALA A 88 -0.70 5.27 9.16
C ALA A 88 -0.37 6.63 8.51
N SER A 89 0.32 7.52 9.24
CA SER A 89 0.70 8.84 8.72
C SER A 89 1.67 8.76 7.53
N LEU A 90 2.62 7.83 7.55
CA LEU A 90 3.53 7.59 6.42
C LEU A 90 2.75 7.08 5.20
N ARG A 91 1.77 6.19 5.41
CA ARG A 91 0.91 5.69 4.35
C ARG A 91 0.05 6.78 3.72
N ASP A 92 -0.55 7.64 4.54
CA ASP A 92 -1.34 8.78 4.08
C ASP A 92 -0.49 9.74 3.24
N SER A 93 0.76 9.96 3.65
CA SER A 93 1.72 10.76 2.88
C SER A 93 2.02 10.13 1.51
N ALA A 94 2.12 8.80 1.43
CA ALA A 94 2.37 8.10 0.16
C ALA A 94 1.14 8.05 -0.76
N GLU A 95 -0.07 8.20 -0.21
CA GLU A 95 -1.30 8.30 -1.01
C GLU A 95 -1.33 9.57 -1.87
N LEU A 96 -0.74 10.68 -1.39
CA LEU A 96 -0.61 11.91 -2.17
C LEU A 96 0.17 11.68 -3.46
N TYR A 97 1.27 10.94 -3.40
CA TYR A 97 2.07 10.57 -4.56
C TYR A 97 1.27 9.71 -5.55
N ARG A 98 0.50 8.73 -5.06
CA ARG A 98 -0.37 7.89 -5.91
C ARG A 98 -1.49 8.65 -6.60
N ARG A 99 -2.02 9.69 -5.97
CA ARG A 99 -3.08 10.53 -6.56
C ARG A 99 -2.55 11.53 -7.59
N TRP A 100 -1.27 11.89 -7.51
CA TRP A 100 -0.65 12.85 -8.42
C TRP A 100 0.07 12.19 -9.60
N SER A 101 0.32 10.88 -9.53
CA SER A 101 0.71 10.09 -10.71
C SER A 101 -0.46 9.91 -11.68
N VAL A 102 -0.17 10.06 -12.97
CA VAL A 102 -1.08 9.73 -14.09
C VAL A 102 -1.56 8.28 -13.95
N PRO A 103 -2.80 7.94 -14.40
CA PRO A 103 -3.33 6.58 -14.50
C PRO A 103 -2.25 5.52 -14.64
N LEU A 104 -2.24 4.58 -13.71
CA LEU A 104 -1.34 3.42 -13.74
C LEU A 104 -1.55 2.69 -15.07
N GLY A 105 -0.65 2.89 -16.02
CA GLY A 105 -0.59 2.14 -17.27
C GLY A 105 -0.51 0.66 -16.94
N HIS A 106 -1.56 -0.07 -17.25
CA HIS A 106 -1.89 -1.41 -16.80
C HIS A 106 -1.15 -2.53 -17.56
N GLU A 107 0.18 -2.49 -17.69
CA GLU A 107 0.87 -3.60 -18.34
C GLU A 107 1.81 -4.31 -17.36
N ASN A 108 1.26 -5.36 -16.71
CA ASN A 108 1.89 -6.47 -15.95
C ASN A 108 1.92 -6.52 -14.42
N ARG A 109 1.35 -5.58 -13.64
CA ARG A 109 1.32 -5.74 -12.17
C ARG A 109 0.02 -6.40 -11.67
N ASP A 110 0.15 -7.55 -11.01
CA ASP A 110 -0.96 -8.20 -10.28
C ASP A 110 -1.10 -7.67 -8.85
N VAL A 111 -1.64 -6.45 -8.72
CA VAL A 111 -1.87 -5.81 -7.41
C VAL A 111 -2.82 -6.65 -6.53
N ALA A 112 -3.80 -7.33 -7.14
CA ALA A 112 -4.73 -8.18 -6.40
C ALA A 112 -4.02 -9.42 -5.82
N GLY A 113 -3.12 -10.04 -6.59
CA GLY A 113 -2.26 -11.13 -6.14
C GLY A 113 -1.34 -10.72 -4.99
N GLU A 114 -0.74 -9.52 -5.05
CA GLU A 114 0.08 -9.00 -3.97
C GLU A 114 -0.70 -8.84 -2.65
N HIS A 115 -1.91 -8.28 -2.70
CA HIS A 115 -2.77 -8.16 -1.52
C HIS A 115 -3.21 -9.53 -0.98
N ARG A 116 -3.49 -10.48 -1.86
CA ARG A 116 -3.82 -11.86 -1.48
C ARG A 116 -2.66 -12.54 -0.77
N ALA A 117 -1.44 -12.38 -1.27
CA ALA A 117 -0.24 -12.93 -0.63
C ALA A 117 -0.03 -12.37 0.79
N MET A 118 -0.34 -11.08 1.03
CA MET A 118 -0.30 -10.52 2.39
C MET A 118 -1.34 -11.18 3.31
N LEU A 119 -2.58 -11.36 2.83
CA LEU A 119 -3.64 -12.05 3.58
C LEU A 119 -3.22 -13.48 3.90
N GLU A 120 -2.71 -14.21 2.92
CA GLU A 120 -2.26 -15.61 3.08
C GLU A 120 -1.16 -15.72 4.13
N ALA A 121 -0.18 -14.81 4.11
CA ALA A 121 0.86 -14.77 5.16
C ALA A 121 0.27 -14.50 6.55
N VAL A 122 -0.72 -13.60 6.66
CA VAL A 122 -1.44 -13.35 7.93
C VAL A 122 -2.15 -14.61 8.43
N LEU A 123 -2.91 -15.29 7.58
CA LEU A 123 -3.66 -16.48 7.95
C LEU A 123 -2.76 -17.70 8.24
N ALA A 124 -1.60 -17.77 7.60
CA ALA A 124 -0.56 -18.77 7.89
C ALA A 124 0.26 -18.44 9.14
N HIS A 125 0.06 -17.25 9.73
CA HIS A 125 0.83 -16.72 10.83
C HIS A 125 2.35 -16.62 10.53
N ASP A 126 2.70 -16.39 9.25
CA ASP A 126 4.08 -16.27 8.78
C ASP A 126 4.52 -14.80 8.77
N SER A 127 5.11 -14.40 9.90
CA SER A 127 5.57 -13.02 10.13
C SER A 127 6.66 -12.57 9.17
N ASP A 128 7.56 -13.47 8.78
CA ASP A 128 8.67 -13.15 7.87
C ASP A 128 8.16 -12.97 6.43
N ALA A 129 7.33 -13.90 5.96
CA ALA A 129 6.69 -13.78 4.66
C ALA A 129 5.81 -12.53 4.57
N GLY A 130 4.99 -12.27 5.59
CA GLY A 130 4.11 -11.10 5.62
C GLY A 130 4.89 -9.78 5.54
N ALA A 131 5.97 -9.66 6.30
CA ALA A 131 6.85 -8.49 6.24
C ALA A 131 7.53 -8.33 4.87
N ALA A 132 8.02 -9.42 4.28
CA ALA A 132 8.68 -9.39 2.98
C ALA A 132 7.73 -8.99 1.86
N VAL A 133 6.51 -9.56 1.83
CA VAL A 133 5.48 -9.24 0.84
C VAL A 133 5.03 -7.78 0.98
N LEU A 134 4.82 -7.28 2.21
CA LEU A 134 4.45 -5.89 2.44
C LEU A 134 5.53 -4.91 1.95
N ALA A 135 6.79 -5.15 2.31
CA ALA A 135 7.90 -4.31 1.85
C ALA A 135 8.05 -4.34 0.32
N GLY A 136 7.96 -5.53 -0.29
CA GLY A 136 8.02 -5.70 -1.74
C GLY A 136 6.91 -4.93 -2.47
N HIS A 137 5.67 -4.99 -1.97
CA HIS A 137 4.55 -4.23 -2.50
C HIS A 137 4.75 -2.71 -2.39
N ILE A 138 5.27 -2.23 -1.26
CA ILE A 138 5.58 -0.80 -1.06
C ILE A 138 6.64 -0.35 -2.07
N GLN A 139 7.72 -1.11 -2.22
CA GLN A 139 8.80 -0.81 -3.15
C GLN A 139 8.31 -0.83 -4.61
N HIS A 140 7.61 -1.89 -5.01
CA HIS A 140 7.07 -2.02 -6.38
C HIS A 140 6.13 -0.86 -6.73
N THR A 141 5.30 -0.43 -5.77
CA THR A 141 4.44 0.75 -5.95
C THR A 141 5.28 2.01 -6.19
N THR A 142 6.36 2.20 -5.44
CA THR A 142 7.26 3.34 -5.62
C THR A 142 8.00 3.30 -6.96
N ASP A 143 8.48 2.13 -7.38
CA ASP A 143 9.20 1.98 -8.64
C ASP A 143 8.31 2.40 -9.83
N VAL A 144 7.06 1.97 -9.84
CA VAL A 144 6.07 2.39 -10.86
C VAL A 144 5.86 3.91 -10.85
N LEU A 145 5.73 4.53 -9.68
CA LEU A 145 5.57 6.00 -9.57
C LEU A 145 6.80 6.77 -10.08
N LEU A 146 8.00 6.23 -9.86
CA LEU A 146 9.25 6.82 -10.31
C LEU A 146 9.43 6.69 -11.83
N GLU A 147 9.09 5.55 -12.42
CA GLU A 147 9.12 5.32 -13.86
C GLU A 147 8.17 6.28 -14.60
N GLN A 148 6.99 6.53 -14.05
CA GLN A 148 6.05 7.50 -14.60
C GLN A 148 6.57 8.93 -14.53
N THR A 149 7.22 9.30 -13.42
CA THR A 149 7.83 10.64 -13.27
C THR A 149 8.94 10.86 -14.32
N ALA A 150 9.75 9.83 -14.59
CA ALA A 150 10.78 9.89 -15.62
C ALA A 150 10.18 9.98 -17.03
N THR A 151 9.07 9.29 -17.29
CA THR A 151 8.40 9.26 -18.60
C THR A 151 7.63 10.57 -18.88
N GLY A 152 6.99 11.16 -17.87
CA GLY A 152 6.26 12.44 -17.97
C GLY A 152 7.15 13.67 -18.14
N LEU A 153 8.42 13.61 -17.74
CA LEU A 153 9.43 14.64 -18.03
C LEU A 153 9.99 14.56 -19.46
N GLY A 154 9.71 13.49 -20.22
CA GLY A 154 10.12 13.33 -21.61
C GLY A 154 9.36 14.20 -22.62
N ASP A 155 8.10 14.53 -22.34
CA ASP A 155 7.22 15.26 -23.26
C ASP A 155 7.15 16.78 -22.98
N THR A 156 7.62 17.24 -21.82
CA THR A 156 7.65 18.67 -21.48
C THR A 156 8.95 19.37 -21.87
N ALA A 157 9.96 18.63 -22.35
CA ALA A 157 11.23 19.18 -22.82
C ALA A 157 11.26 19.50 -24.34
N ARG A 158 10.11 19.46 -25.02
CA ARG A 158 9.99 19.65 -26.48
C ARG A 158 8.95 20.66 -26.96
N ALA A 159 8.54 21.59 -26.08
CA ALA A 159 7.71 22.75 -26.45
C ALA A 159 8.44 24.06 -26.14
#